data_AF-A0A846PQV3-F1
#
_entry.id   AF-A0A846PQV3-F1
#
_cell.length_a   1.000
_cell.length_b   1.000
_cell.length_c   1.000
_cell.angle_alpha   90.00
_cell.angle_beta   90.00
_cell.angle_gamma   90.00
#
_symmetry.space_group_name_H-M   'P 1'
#
loop_
_entity.id
_entity.type
_entity.pdbx_description
1 polymer ?
#
loop_
_entity_poly.entity_id
_entity_poly.type
_entity_poly.pdbx_seq_one_letter_code
_entity_poly.pdbx_strand_id
1 'polypeptide(L)'
;MRFIMIGGALVFAGFVVLGIFGGNFQTANIESEEFGDCYEYFEDRDPVPIPCSDKMIDQSSFFAVIVALMAGGAIALLKGWRGDWDSRVKPEDMVGPSRDNRMDGDDSDSK
;
A
#
# COMPACT_ATOMS: atom_id res chain seq x y z
N MET A 1 -5.83 3.43 15.05
CA MET A 1 -5.77 4.03 13.68
C MET A 1 -4.61 3.54 12.81
N ARG A 2 -3.83 2.53 13.24
CA ARG A 2 -2.57 2.07 12.62
C ARG A 2 -2.77 1.39 11.27
N PHE A 3 -3.70 0.45 11.14
CA PHE A 3 -3.90 -0.27 9.87
C PHE A 3 -4.48 0.63 8.78
N ILE A 4 -5.35 1.58 9.16
CA ILE A 4 -5.91 2.56 8.23
C ILE A 4 -4.84 3.57 7.80
N MET A 5 -4.02 4.07 8.73
CA MET A 5 -2.90 4.95 8.39
C MET A 5 -1.88 4.27 7.48
N ILE A 6 -1.51 3.03 7.76
CA ILE A 6 -0.58 2.24 6.93
C ILE A 6 -1.18 1.97 5.55
N GLY A 7 -2.45 1.56 5.48
CA GLY A 7 -3.15 1.30 4.23
C GLY A 7 -3.27 2.56 3.37
N GLY A 8 -3.63 3.69 3.98
CA GLY A 8 -3.70 4.99 3.29
C GLY A 8 -2.33 5.45 2.77
N ALA A 9 -1.27 5.31 3.58
CA ALA A 9 0.09 5.66 3.16
C ALA A 9 0.58 4.79 1.99
N LEU A 10 0.28 3.48 2.00
CA LEU A 10 0.63 2.54 0.93
C LEU A 10 -0.05 2.88 -0.39
N VAL A 11 -1.36 3.15 -0.36
CA VAL A 11 -2.12 3.54 -1.57
C VAL A 11 -1.64 4.88 -2.10
N PHE A 12 -1.43 5.87 -1.23
CA PHE A 12 -0.93 7.18 -1.61
C PHE A 12 0.46 7.09 -2.25
N ALA A 13 1.39 6.35 -1.66
CA ALA A 13 2.71 6.11 -2.23
C ALA A 13 2.63 5.44 -3.60
N GLY A 14 1.75 4.45 -3.78
CA GLY A 14 1.50 3.80 -5.07
C GLY A 14 1.05 4.80 -6.16
N PHE A 15 0.13 5.70 -5.83
CA PHE A 15 -0.33 6.75 -6.75
C PHE A 15 0.76 7.79 -7.06
N VAL A 16 1.57 8.19 -6.08
CA VAL A 16 2.68 9.14 -6.29
C VAL A 16 3.73 8.55 -7.23
N VAL A 17 4.15 7.29 -6.99
CA VAL A 17 5.13 6.62 -7.85
C VAL A 17 4.58 6.42 -9.27
N LEU A 18 3.30 6.04 -9.41
CA LEU A 18 2.62 6.01 -10.70
C LEU A 18 2.57 7.39 -11.37
N GLY A 19 2.31 8.47 -10.63
CA GLY A 19 2.24 9.82 -11.19
C GLY A 19 3.57 10.32 -11.72
N ILE A 20 4.67 10.03 -11.02
CA ILE A 20 6.02 10.50 -11.38
C ILE A 20 6.61 9.64 -12.52
N PHE A 21 6.48 8.31 -12.43
CA PHE A 21 7.16 7.39 -13.34
C PHE A 21 6.23 6.78 -14.40
N GLY A 22 4.91 6.85 -14.22
CA GLY A 22 3.94 6.17 -15.10
C GLY A 22 3.96 6.66 -16.55
N GLY A 23 4.37 7.90 -16.80
CA GLY A 23 4.55 8.42 -18.16
C GLY A 23 5.63 7.68 -18.96
N ASN A 24 6.72 7.27 -18.32
CA ASN A 24 7.81 6.54 -18.99
C ASN A 24 7.40 5.09 -19.33
N PHE A 25 6.46 4.51 -18.58
CA PHE A 25 6.00 3.13 -18.76
C PHE A 25 4.70 3.00 -19.58
N GLN A 26 3.98 4.08 -19.88
CA GLN A 26 2.87 4.02 -20.86
C GLN A 26 3.41 4.01 -22.30
N THR A 27 4.44 4.80 -22.58
CA THR A 27 5.01 4.95 -23.93
C THR A 27 5.63 3.66 -24.44
N ALA A 28 6.37 2.94 -23.58
CA ALA A 28 6.99 1.67 -23.95
C ALA A 28 5.99 0.54 -24.23
N ASN A 29 4.79 0.59 -23.63
CA ASN A 29 3.74 -0.41 -23.90
C ASN A 29 3.12 -0.20 -25.28
N ILE A 30 2.91 1.06 -25.68
CA ILE A 30 2.42 1.43 -27.03
C ILE A 30 3.47 1.09 -28.10
N GLU A 31 4.75 1.36 -27.83
CA GLU A 31 5.85 1.06 -28.76
C GLU A 31 6.04 -0.45 -28.99
N SER A 32 5.79 -1.28 -27.97
CA SER A 32 5.85 -2.76 -28.09
C SER A 32 4.70 -3.38 -28.88
N GLU A 33 3.54 -2.73 -28.92
CA GLU A 33 2.35 -3.24 -29.63
C GLU A 33 2.40 -2.91 -31.13
N GLU A 34 3.18 -1.90 -31.54
CA GLU A 34 3.15 -1.36 -32.91
C GLU A 34 4.40 -1.66 -33.76
N PHE A 35 5.58 -1.92 -33.17
CA PHE A 35 6.84 -1.99 -33.96
C PHE A 35 7.62 -3.31 -33.95
N GLY A 36 7.30 -4.29 -33.11
CA GLY A 36 7.85 -5.65 -33.19
C GLY A 36 9.35 -5.83 -32.89
N ASP A 37 10.16 -4.76 -32.95
CA ASP A 37 11.61 -4.74 -32.70
C ASP A 37 11.95 -3.75 -31.55
N CYS A 38 12.61 -4.24 -30.49
CA CYS A 38 12.99 -3.42 -29.33
C CYS A 38 14.43 -2.93 -29.44
N TYR A 39 14.62 -1.61 -29.35
CA TYR A 39 15.93 -0.97 -29.33
C TYR A 39 16.22 -0.35 -27.95
N GLU A 40 17.46 -0.46 -27.50
CA GLU A 40 17.97 0.29 -26.34
C GLU A 40 18.71 1.53 -26.86
N TYR A 41 18.15 2.71 -26.58
CA TYR A 41 18.75 3.98 -26.97
C TYR A 41 19.67 4.46 -25.84
N PHE A 42 20.95 4.63 -26.18
CA PHE A 42 21.95 5.20 -25.29
C PHE A 42 22.30 6.60 -25.81
N GLU A 43 22.60 7.55 -24.92
CA GLU A 43 23.03 8.90 -25.36
C GLU A 43 24.40 8.87 -26.06
N ASP A 44 25.21 7.85 -25.79
CA ASP A 44 26.63 7.81 -26.17
C ASP A 44 26.97 6.83 -27.30
N ARG A 45 26.00 6.03 -27.76
CA ARG A 45 26.22 4.94 -28.74
C ARG A 45 24.97 4.60 -29.54
N ASP A 46 25.21 4.01 -30.71
CA ASP A 46 24.16 3.57 -31.61
C ASP A 46 23.20 2.57 -30.93
N PRO A 47 21.89 2.65 -31.23
CA PRO A 47 20.87 1.84 -30.60
C PRO A 47 21.06 0.37 -30.90
N VAL A 48 20.96 -0.45 -29.84
CA VAL A 48 21.24 -1.88 -29.91
C VAL A 48 19.92 -2.65 -29.89
N PRO A 49 19.70 -3.62 -30.80
CA PRO A 49 18.54 -4.49 -30.71
C PRO A 49 18.67 -5.39 -29.48
N ILE A 50 17.68 -5.34 -28.60
CA ILE A 50 17.57 -6.19 -27.41
C ILE A 50 16.29 -7.04 -27.51
N PRO A 51 16.29 -8.26 -26.95
CA PRO A 51 15.08 -9.08 -26.94
C PRO A 51 13.98 -8.33 -26.16
N CYS A 52 12.83 -8.12 -26.81
CA CYS A 52 11.70 -7.40 -26.23
C CYS A 52 11.23 -7.99 -24.89
N SER A 53 11.50 -9.27 -24.63
CA SER A 53 11.22 -9.93 -23.35
C SER A 53 11.85 -9.20 -22.17
N ASP A 54 13.10 -8.74 -22.30
CA ASP A 54 13.87 -8.25 -21.15
C ASP A 54 13.42 -6.84 -20.77
N LYS A 55 13.13 -6.01 -21.78
CA LYS A 55 12.57 -4.66 -21.60
C LYS A 55 11.12 -4.71 -21.05
N MET A 56 10.31 -5.65 -21.54
CA MET A 56 8.94 -5.84 -21.07
C MET A 56 8.87 -6.45 -19.66
N ILE A 57 9.81 -7.32 -19.27
CA ILE A 57 9.85 -7.88 -17.91
C ILE A 57 10.13 -6.77 -16.90
N ASP A 58 11.10 -5.88 -17.14
CA ASP A 58 11.38 -4.75 -16.26
C ASP A 58 10.16 -3.82 -16.10
N GLN A 59 9.50 -3.51 -17.20
CA GLN A 59 8.28 -2.71 -17.21
C GLN A 59 7.09 -3.40 -16.52
N SER A 60 6.90 -4.70 -16.74
CA SER A 60 5.84 -5.47 -16.09
C SER A 60 6.07 -5.63 -14.59
N SER A 61 7.34 -5.73 -14.16
CA SER A 61 7.71 -5.86 -12.77
C SER A 61 7.38 -4.59 -11.98
N PHE A 62 7.59 -3.42 -12.57
CA PHE A 62 7.21 -2.13 -12.00
C PHE A 62 5.69 -2.08 -11.74
N PHE A 63 4.88 -2.42 -12.74
CA PHE A 63 3.42 -2.46 -12.56
C PHE A 63 2.99 -3.54 -11.57
N ALA A 64 3.64 -4.70 -11.54
CA ALA A 64 3.35 -5.75 -10.57
C ALA A 64 3.60 -5.28 -9.12
N VAL A 65 4.70 -4.56 -8.88
CA VAL A 65 5.00 -3.95 -7.58
C VAL A 65 3.94 -2.93 -7.19
N ILE A 66 3.55 -2.05 -8.12
CA ILE A 66 2.49 -1.07 -7.88
C ILE A 66 1.16 -1.75 -7.54
N VAL A 67 0.75 -2.78 -8.30
CA VAL A 67 -0.47 -3.54 -8.05
C VAL A 67 -0.41 -4.23 -6.69
N ALA A 68 0.74 -4.79 -6.31
CA ALA A 68 0.94 -5.38 -4.99
C ALA A 68 0.82 -4.34 -3.86
N LEU A 69 1.37 -3.14 -4.03
CA LEU A 69 1.23 -2.03 -3.07
C LEU A 69 -0.23 -1.58 -2.93
N MET A 70 -0.95 -1.44 -4.05
CA MET A 70 -2.36 -1.08 -4.06
C MET A 70 -3.24 -2.15 -3.41
N ALA A 71 -3.02 -3.43 -3.76
CA ALA A 71 -3.76 -4.55 -3.21
C ALA A 71 -3.49 -4.70 -1.71
N GLY A 72 -2.23 -4.61 -1.28
CA GLY A 72 -1.84 -4.63 0.12
C GLY A 72 -2.46 -3.48 0.92
N GLY A 73 -2.45 -2.26 0.36
CA GLY A 73 -3.11 -1.09 0.93
C GLY A 73 -4.62 -1.27 1.07
N ALA A 74 -5.29 -1.78 0.03
CA ALA A 74 -6.73 -2.06 0.05
C ALA A 74 -7.10 -3.12 1.10
N ILE A 75 -6.31 -4.21 1.23
CA ILE A 75 -6.53 -5.24 2.25
C ILE A 75 -6.34 -4.66 3.65
N ALA A 76 -5.31 -3.84 3.87
CA ALA A 76 -5.07 -3.18 5.15
C ALA A 76 -6.23 -2.25 5.54
N LEU A 77 -6.77 -1.49 4.58
CA LEU A 77 -7.94 -0.62 4.78
C LEU A 77 -9.20 -1.43 5.10
N LEU A 78 -9.49 -2.49 4.34
CA LEU A 78 -10.63 -3.38 4.60
C LEU A 78 -10.55 -4.03 5.98
N LYS A 79 -9.35 -4.46 6.38
CA LYS A 79 -9.11 -5.06 7.69
C LYS A 79 -9.20 -4.04 8.83
N GLY A 80 -8.77 -2.79 8.59
CA GLY A 80 -8.91 -1.69 9.54
C GLY A 80 -10.35 -1.22 9.72
N TRP A 81 -11.15 -1.18 8.64
CA TRP A 81 -12.56 -0.78 8.71
C TRP A 81 -13.47 -1.86 9.30
N ARG A 82 -13.22 -3.14 8.99
CA ARG A 82 -14.11 -4.24 9.37
C ARG A 82 -13.75 -4.92 10.69
N GLY A 83 -12.66 -4.56 11.34
CA GLY A 83 -12.21 -5.25 12.55
C GLY A 83 -11.64 -4.35 13.64
N ASP A 84 -11.82 -4.76 14.90
CA ASP A 84 -11.20 -4.17 16.10
C ASP A 84 -9.67 -4.30 16.16
N TRP A 85 -9.03 -4.72 15.07
CA TRP A 85 -7.56 -4.82 14.96
C TRP A 85 -6.85 -3.53 15.31
N ASP A 86 -7.56 -2.43 15.09
CA ASP A 86 -7.07 -1.08 15.31
C ASP A 86 -7.36 -0.53 16.72
N SER A 87 -8.25 -1.23 17.45
CA SER A 87 -8.77 -0.91 18.78
C SER A 87 -8.18 -1.80 19.88
N ARG A 88 -7.45 -2.88 19.51
CA ARG A 88 -6.71 -3.72 20.47
C ARG A 88 -5.50 -2.97 21.03
N VAL A 89 -5.73 -2.18 22.07
CA VAL A 89 -4.72 -1.71 23.00
C VAL A 89 -4.42 -2.81 24.01
N LYS A 90 -3.15 -2.97 24.37
CA LYS A 90 -2.77 -3.84 25.48
C LYS A 90 -3.37 -3.27 26.77
N PRO A 91 -3.81 -4.10 27.72
CA PRO A 91 -4.44 -3.61 28.95
C PRO A 91 -3.51 -2.73 29.79
N GLU A 92 -2.19 -2.93 29.66
CA GLU A 92 -1.15 -2.09 30.27
C GLU A 92 -1.08 -0.66 29.71
N ASP A 93 -1.57 -0.44 28.49
CA ASP A 93 -1.60 0.87 27.81
C ASP A 93 -3.00 1.53 27.85
N MET A 94 -3.96 0.93 28.59
CA MET A 94 -5.31 1.48 28.76
C MET A 94 -5.29 2.65 29.75
N VAL A 95 -5.16 3.87 29.23
CA VAL A 95 -5.31 5.11 30.00
C VAL A 95 -6.75 5.62 29.93
N GLY A 96 -7.62 5.03 30.74
CA GLY A 96 -9.00 5.45 30.92
C GLY A 96 -9.59 4.78 32.17
N PRO A 97 -10.57 5.41 32.85
CA PRO A 97 -11.14 4.83 34.06
C PRO A 97 -11.74 3.45 33.74
N SER A 98 -11.12 2.40 34.28
CA SER A 98 -11.68 1.06 34.29
C SER A 98 -13.00 1.13 35.05
N ARG A 99 -14.12 0.78 34.40
CA ARG A 99 -15.39 0.58 35.11
C ARG A 99 -15.26 -0.68 35.94
N ASP A 100 -14.71 -0.53 37.14
CA ASP A 100 -14.87 -1.48 38.21
C ASP A 100 -16.36 -1.52 38.54
N ASN A 101 -17.06 -2.51 37.99
CA ASN A 101 -18.41 -2.86 38.43
C ASN A 101 -18.29 -3.54 39.80
N ARG A 102 -17.94 -2.79 40.85
CA ARG A 102 -18.26 -3.17 42.23
C ARG A 102 -19.68 -2.69 42.51
N MET A 103 -20.64 -3.49 42.04
CA MET A 103 -21.91 -3.63 42.74
C MET A 103 -21.69 -4.71 43.81
N ASP A 104 -21.31 -4.27 44.99
CA ASP A 104 -21.48 -4.94 46.28
C ASP A 104 -21.52 -3.74 47.24
N GLY A 105 -22.67 -3.29 47.71
CA GLY A 105 -23.58 -4.07 48.52
C GLY A 105 -23.38 -3.61 49.96
N ASP A 106 -24.46 -3.10 50.54
CA ASP A 106 -24.74 -2.95 51.96
C ASP A 106 -24.79 -1.53 52.55
N ASP A 107 -25.87 -1.39 53.31
CA ASP A 107 -26.44 -0.24 53.98
C ASP A 107 -25.52 0.34 55.06
N SER A 108 -25.79 1.59 55.44
CA SER A 108 -26.01 2.05 56.83
C SER A 108 -25.43 3.44 57.15
N ASP A 109 -26.36 4.39 57.28
CA ASP A 109 -26.60 5.22 58.46
C ASP A 109 -25.55 6.24 58.96
N SER A 110 -26.07 7.47 59.18
CA SER A 110 -25.68 8.48 60.18
C SER A 110 -24.23 9.02 60.18
N LYS A 111 -24.00 10.33 60.11
CA LYS A 111 -24.52 11.37 61.01
C LYS A 111 -24.23 12.77 60.46
#